data_AF-A0A965MDL8-F1
#
_entry.id   AF-A0A965MDL8-F1
#
_cell.length_a   1.000
_cell.length_b   1.000
_cell.length_c   1.000
_cell.angle_alpha   90.00
_cell.angle_beta   90.00
_cell.angle_gamma   90.00
#
_symmetry.space_group_name_H-M   'P 1'
#
loop_
_entity.id
_entity.type
_entity.pdbx_description
1 polymer ?
#
loop_
_entity_poly.entity_id
_entity_poly.type
_entity_poly.pdbx_seq_one_letter_code
_entity_poly.pdbx_strand_id
1 'polypeptide(L)' 'FLQELGNPFADNLSDKNGRVGIDLGVYGVPESFVVAGDGTITYKHIGPILPMHLEQLMLELARAQTVR' A
#
# COMPACT_ATOMS: atom_id res chain seq x y z
N PHE A 1 -11.77 7.88 14.11
CA PHE A 1 -11.61 6.99 12.94
C PHE A 1 -11.04 5.61 13.29
N LEU A 2 -9.72 5.41 13.46
CA LEU A 2 -9.14 4.06 13.67
C LEU A 2 -9.68 3.35 14.93
N GLN A 3 -10.00 4.10 15.98
CA GLN A 3 -10.64 3.56 17.18
C GLN A 3 -12.13 3.24 16.98
N GLU A 4 -12.81 3.95 16.08
CA GLU A 4 -14.27 3.86 15.90
C GLU A 4 -14.65 2.80 14.87
N LEU A 5 -13.86 2.66 13.79
CA LEU A 5 -14.10 1.68 12.71
C LEU A 5 -13.23 0.43 12.82
N GLY A 6 -12.33 0.39 13.80
CA GLY A 6 -11.28 -0.61 13.91
C GLY A 6 -10.04 -0.26 13.09
N ASN A 7 -8.89 -0.78 13.52
CA ASN A 7 -7.62 -0.59 12.84
C ASN A 7 -7.21 -1.88 12.11
N PRO A 8 -7.20 -1.91 10.77
CA PRO A 8 -6.76 -3.07 10.00
C PRO A 8 -5.24 -3.15 9.81
N PHE A 9 -4.49 -2.11 10.20
CA PHE A 9 -3.05 -2.02 9.93
C PHE A 9 -2.23 -2.56 11.10
N ALA A 10 -1.19 -3.34 10.78
CA ALA A 10 -0.21 -3.82 11.76
C ALA A 10 0.57 -2.64 12.39
N ASP A 11 0.93 -1.66 11.57
CA ASP A 11 1.62 -0.44 11.98
C ASP A 11 0.92 0.80 11.42
N ASN A 12 0.90 1.88 12.21
CA ASN A 12 0.35 3.17 11.80
C ASN A 12 1.48 4.21 11.77
N LEU A 13 1.75 4.76 10.59
CA LEU A 13 2.75 5.80 10.38
C LEU A 13 2.07 7.15 10.11
N SER A 14 2.78 8.25 10.40
CA SER A 14 2.28 9.61 10.18
C SER A 14 3.32 10.43 9.42
N ASP A 15 3.02 10.75 8.16
CA ASP A 15 3.84 11.61 7.30
C ASP A 15 3.37 13.07 7.39
N LYS A 16 3.62 13.73 8.53
CA LYS A 16 3.10 15.08 8.81
C LYS A 16 3.63 16.16 7.88
N ASN A 17 4.81 15.98 7.30
CA ASN A 17 5.44 16.94 6.39
C ASN A 17 5.34 16.54 4.91
N GLY A 18 4.72 15.39 4.61
CA GLY A 18 4.50 14.91 3.25
C GLY A 18 5.76 14.40 2.53
N ARG A 19 6.88 14.28 3.25
CA ARG A 19 8.16 13.95 2.61
C ARG A 19 8.18 12.52 2.10
N VAL A 20 7.63 11.59 2.88
CA VAL A 20 7.57 10.18 2.50
C VAL A 20 6.68 10.00 1.27
N GLY A 21 5.53 10.69 1.23
CA GLY A 21 4.66 10.71 0.07
C GLY A 21 5.37 11.20 -1.20
N ILE A 22 6.13 12.29 -1.11
CA ILE A 22 6.93 12.81 -2.24
C ILE A 22 7.97 11.78 -2.70
N ASP A 23 8.74 11.20 -1.77
CA ASP A 23 9.81 10.26 -2.09
C ASP A 23 9.25 8.96 -2.71
N LEU A 24 8.01 8.56 -2.35
CA LEU A 24 7.27 7.45 -2.95
C LEU A 24 6.54 7.79 -4.25
N GLY A 25 6.53 9.06 -4.68
CA GLY A 25 5.77 9.51 -5.85
C GLY A 25 4.26 9.42 -5.67
N VAL A 26 3.77 9.60 -4.44
CA VAL A 26 2.33 9.74 -4.14
C VAL A 26 1.85 11.10 -4.64
N TYR A 27 0.75 11.10 -5.39
CA TYR A 27 0.16 12.34 -5.92
C TYR A 27 -1.37 12.39 -5.76
N GLY A 28 -1.99 11.30 -5.31
CA GLY A 28 -3.38 11.25 -4.92
C GLY A 28 -3.60 10.37 -3.69
N VAL A 29 -4.80 10.45 -3.12
CA VAL A 29 -5.26 9.53 -2.08
C VAL A 29 -6.66 9.02 -2.41
N PRO A 30 -7.00 7.77 -2.07
CA PRO A 30 -6.10 6.75 -1.51
C PRO A 30 -5.18 6.11 -2.58
N GLU A 31 -4.02 5.64 -2.15
CA GLU A 31 -3.08 4.83 -2.94
C GLU A 31 -2.62 3.64 -2.08
N SER A 32 -2.24 2.53 -2.71
CA SER A 32 -1.71 1.35 -2.02
C SER A 32 -0.58 0.73 -2.80
N PHE A 33 0.46 0.26 -2.11
CA PHE A 33 1.67 -0.27 -2.71
C PHE A 33 1.88 -1.72 -2.29
N VAL A 34 2.37 -2.55 -3.21
CA VAL A 34 2.95 -3.85 -2.89
C VAL A 34 4.47 -3.69 -2.90
N VAL A 35 5.09 -4.10 -1.80
CA VAL A 35 6.54 -3.98 -1.58
C VAL A 35 7.10 -5.38 -1.33
N ALA A 36 8.12 -5.76 -2.09
CA ALA A 36 8.84 -7.02 -1.93
C ALA A 36 9.75 -7.01 -0.68
N GLY A 37 10.27 -8.18 -0.32
CA GLY A 37 11.07 -8.36 0.91
C GLY A 37 12.38 -7.56 0.92
N ASP A 38 12.91 -7.21 -0.25
CA ASP A 38 14.09 -6.39 -0.46
C ASP A 38 13.80 -4.87 -0.41
N GLY A 39 12.54 -4.48 -0.24
CA GLY A 39 12.08 -3.09 -0.24
C GLY A 39 11.68 -2.56 -1.62
N THR A 40 11.74 -3.37 -2.68
CA THR A 40 11.34 -2.95 -4.03
C THR A 40 9.81 -2.84 -4.12
N ILE A 41 9.31 -1.69 -4.59
CA ILE A 41 7.88 -1.53 -4.92
C ILE A 41 7.61 -2.26 -6.23
N THR A 42 6.82 -3.34 -6.17
CA THR A 42 6.50 -4.16 -7.35
C THR A 42 5.19 -3.74 -8.01
N TYR A 43 4.30 -3.08 -7.27
CA TYR A 43 2.99 -2.67 -7.77
C TYR A 43 2.44 -1.45 -7.03
N LYS A 44 1.71 -0.59 -7.75
CA LYS A 44 1.00 0.58 -7.23
C LYS A 44 -0.46 0.53 -7.68
N HIS A 45 -1.38 0.52 -6.70
CA HIS A 45 -2.82 0.67 -6.91
C HIS A 45 -3.24 2.11 -6.64
N ILE A 46 -3.96 2.70 -7.58
CA ILE A 46 -4.46 4.08 -7.49
C ILE A 46 -5.97 4.04 -7.22
N GLY A 47 -6.41 4.77 -6.19
CA GLY A 47 -7.81 4.83 -5.79
C GLY A 47 -8.18 3.78 -4.73
N PRO A 48 -9.47 3.74 -4.31
CA PRO A 48 -9.91 2.86 -3.24
C PRO A 48 -9.80 1.39 -3.66
N ILE A 49 -9.47 0.52 -2.70
CA ILE A 49 -9.55 -0.93 -2.89
C ILE A 49 -11.02 -1.34 -2.76
N LEU A 50 -11.50 -2.06 -3.78
CA LEU A 50 -12.85 -2.58 -3.89
C LEU A 50 -12.76 -4.10 -4.10
N PRO A 51 -13.85 -4.87 -3.88
CA PRO A 51 -13.81 -6.33 -4.04
C PRO A 51 -13.28 -6.80 -5.40
N MET A 52 -13.57 -6.06 -6.47
CA MET A 52 -13.09 -6.38 -7.83
C MET A 52 -11.56 -6.27 -7.99
N HIS A 53 -10.85 -5.60 -7.08
CA HIS A 53 -9.40 -5.44 -7.13
C HIS A 53 -8.65 -6.55 -6.40
N LEU A 54 -9.35 -7.39 -5.61
CA LEU A 54 -8.70 -8.34 -4.72
C LEU A 54 -7.90 -9.41 -5.45
N GLU A 55 -8.41 -9.94 -6.57
CA GLU A 55 -7.69 -10.95 -7.34
C GLU A 55 -6.35 -10.43 -7.86
N GLN A 56 -6.35 -9.23 -8.45
CA GLN A 56 -5.13 -8.58 -8.93
C GLN A 56 -4.15 -8.31 -7.78
N LEU A 57 -4.63 -7.78 -6.64
CA LEU A 57 -3.77 -7.51 -5.48
C LEU A 57 -3.13 -8.79 -4.92
N MET A 58 -3.88 -9.89 -4.85
CA MET A 58 -3.34 -11.17 -4.39
C MET A 58 -2.27 -11.73 -5.33
N LEU A 59 -2.44 -11.56 -6.63
CA LEU A 59 -1.43 -11.93 -7.62
C LEU A 59 -0.14 -11.12 -7.44
N GLU A 60 -0.24 -9.80 -7.26
CA GLU A 60 0.92 -8.93 -7.07
C GLU A 60 1.64 -9.22 -5.74
N LEU A 61 0.90 -9.54 -4.67
CA LEU A 61 1.47 -9.99 -3.40
C LEU A 61 2.26 -11.30 -3.57
N ALA A 62 1.71 -12.28 -4.28
CA ALA A 62 2.40 -13.55 -4.54
C ALA A 62 3.69 -13.37 -5.36
N ARG A 63 3.67 -12.45 -6.34
CA ARG A 63 4.87 -12.07 -7.12
C ARG A 63 5.93 -11.44 -6.21
N ALA A 64 5.54 -10.51 -5.35
CA ALA A 64 6.45 -9.81 -4.44
C ALA A 64 7.15 -10.75 -3.45
N GLN A 65 6.49 -11.82 -3.02
CA GLN A 65 7.08 -12.84 -2.13
C GLN A 65 8.13 -13.73 -2.81
N THR A 66 8.14 -13.75 -4.15
CA THR A 66 9.09 -14.57 -4.93
C THR A 66 10.41 -13.83 -5.18
N VAL A 67 10.41 -12.50 -5.07
CA VAL A 67 11.62 -11.66 -5.16
C VAL A 67 12.40 -11.82 -3.85
N ARG A 68 13.65 -12.31 -3.95
CA ARG A 68 14.56 -12.53 -2.81
C ARG A 68 15.47 -11.34 -2.58
#